data_AF-A0AAN8SWR0-F1
#
_entry.id   AF-A0AAN8SWR0-F1
#
_cell.length_a   1.000
_cell.length_b   1.000
_cell.length_c   1.000
_cell.angle_alpha   90.00
_cell.angle_beta   90.00
_cell.angle_gamma   90.00
#
_symmetry.space_group_name_H-M   'P 1'
#
loop_
_entity.id
_entity.type
_entity.pdbx_description
1 polymer ?
#
loop_
_entity_poly.entity_id
_entity_poly.type
_entity_poly.pdbx_seq_one_letter_code
_entity_poly.pdbx_strand_id
1 'polypeptide(L)' 'MRILFSDVEVWDVILNEEAVEIVSEIPDRAKTAQHLVQCVVRAWECKRRGIVVDDITAIVLFFYSKISVSIFTL' A
#
# COMPACT_ATOMS: atom_id res chain seq x y z
N MET A 1 4.35 -9.32 1.35
CA MET A 1 4.04 -7.95 1.79
C MET A 1 2.60 -7.91 2.26
N ARG A 2 2.23 -7.06 3.22
CA ARG A 2 0.84 -6.90 3.68
C ARG A 2 0.52 -5.42 3.85
N ILE A 3 -0.66 -5.03 3.38
CA ILE A 3 -1.21 -3.66 3.50
C ILE A 3 -2.41 -3.74 4.44
N LEU A 4 -2.50 -2.82 5.39
CA LEU A 4 -3.60 -2.68 6.34
C LEU A 4 -4.04 -1.21 6.39
N PHE A 5 -5.34 -0.97 6.46
CA PHE A 5 -5.92 0.35 6.74
C PHE A 5 -6.67 0.32 8.07
N SER A 6 -6.81 1.48 8.71
CA SER A 6 -7.66 1.65 9.90
C SER A 6 -9.13 1.36 9.57
N ASP A 7 -9.60 1.92 8.46
CA ASP A 7 -11.02 1.94 8.10
C ASP A 7 -11.30 1.02 6.92
N VAL A 8 -12.29 0.13 7.09
CA VAL A 8 -12.69 -0.83 6.06
C VAL A 8 -13.21 -0.17 4.79
N GLU A 9 -13.81 1.02 4.90
CA GLU A 9 -14.35 1.77 3.75
C GLU A 9 -13.25 2.23 2.78
N VAL A 10 -11.99 2.25 3.21
CA VAL A 10 -10.87 2.60 2.32
C VAL A 10 -10.75 1.60 1.17
N TRP A 11 -11.08 0.33 1.40
CA TRP A 11 -11.06 -0.69 0.34
C TRP A 11 -12.16 -0.52 -0.71
N ASP A 12 -13.15 0.34 -0.48
CA ASP A 12 -14.14 0.68 -1.50
C ASP A 12 -13.56 1.61 -2.58
N VAL A 13 -12.51 2.37 -2.23
CA VAL A 13 -11.89 3.33 -3.15
C VAL A 13 -10.61 2.83 -3.80
N ILE A 14 -9.97 1.80 -3.26
CA ILE A 14 -8.73 1.21 -3.81
C ILE A 14 -8.84 -0.31 -3.88
N LEU A 15 -8.43 -0.89 -5.02
CA LEU A 15 -8.36 -2.35 -5.17
C LEU A 15 -7.10 -2.91 -4.51
N ASN A 16 -7.14 -4.17 -4.09
CA ASN A 16 -5.99 -4.84 -3.48
C ASN A 16 -4.78 -4.85 -4.42
N GLU A 17 -5.00 -5.13 -5.70
CA GLU A 17 -3.96 -5.19 -6.73
C GLU A 17 -3.33 -3.81 -6.96
N GLU A 18 -4.14 -2.76 -7.03
CA GLU A 18 -3.70 -1.36 -7.17
C GLU A 18 -2.88 -0.92 -5.96
N ALA A 19 -3.32 -1.25 -4.75
CA ALA A 19 -2.57 -0.96 -3.53
C ALA A 19 -1.21 -1.68 -3.52
N VAL A 20 -1.16 -2.94 -3.98
CA VAL A 20 0.10 -3.70 -4.10
C VAL A 20 1.01 -3.10 -5.16
N GLU A 21 0.47 -2.67 -6.30
CA GLU A 21 1.21 -2.03 -7.38
C GLU A 21 1.87 -0.74 -6.90
N ILE A 22 1.10 0.19 -6.32
CA ILE A 22 1.61 1.45 -5.74
C ILE A 22 2.74 1.19 -4.74
N VAL A 23 2.55 0.19 -3.87
CA VAL A 23 3.55 -0.14 -2.86
C VAL A 23 4.81 -0.76 -3.47
N SER A 24 4.67 -1.48 -4.58
CA SER A 24 5.79 -2.13 -5.28
C SER A 24 6.63 -1.16 -6.13
N GLU A 25 6.03 -0.07 -6.62
CA GLU A 25 6.71 0.94 -7.45
C GLU A 25 7.67 1.82 -6.65
N ILE A 26 7.47 1.91 -5.33
CA ILE A 26 8.22 2.84 -4.48
C ILE A 26 9.43 2.14 -3.87
N PRO A 27 10.67 2.55 -4.24
CA PRO A 27 11.89 1.93 -3.72
C PRO A 27 12.14 2.29 -2.23
N ASP A 28 11.68 3.46 -1.79
CA ASP A 28 11.84 3.95 -0.43
C ASP A 28 10.68 3.47 0.46
N ARG A 29 10.92 2.34 1.14
CA ARG A 29 9.95 1.70 2.05
C ARG A 29 9.42 2.61 3.14
N ALA A 30 10.21 3.59 3.59
CA ALA A 30 9.79 4.52 4.63
C ALA A 30 8.72 5.51 4.12
N LYS A 31 8.74 5.82 2.83
CA LYS A 31 7.76 6.71 2.17
C LYS A 31 6.59 5.97 1.55
N THR A 32 6.69 4.66 1.38
CA THR A 32 5.68 3.88 0.67
C THR A 32 4.29 4.00 1.30
N ALA A 33 4.18 3.98 2.64
CA ALA A 33 2.89 4.17 3.31
C ALA A 33 2.29 5.57 3.07
N GLN A 34 3.13 6.61 3.08
CA GLN A 34 2.70 7.98 2.82
C GLN A 34 2.15 8.14 1.40
N HIS A 35 2.86 7.60 0.40
CA HIS A 35 2.39 7.63 -0.98
C HIS A 35 1.11 6.82 -1.20
N LEU A 36 1.01 5.64 -0.56
CA LEU A 36 -0.21 4.85 -0.61
C LEU A 36 -1.41 5.65 -0.09
N VAL A 37 -1.28 6.33 1.05
CA VAL A 37 -2.34 7.19 1.59
C VAL A 37 -2.68 8.32 0.62
N GLN A 38 -1.70 8.99 0.01
CA GLN A 38 -1.95 10.04 -0.97
C GLN A 38 -2.72 9.55 -2.20
N CYS A 39 -2.40 8.36 -2.71
CA CYS A 39 -3.13 7.74 -3.82
C CYS A 39 -4.58 7.43 -3.42
N VAL A 40 -4.77 6.87 -2.22
CA VAL A 40 -6.10 6.57 -1.67
C VAL A 40 -6.95 7.84 -1.53
N VAL A 41 -6.39 8.92 -0.97
CA VAL A 41 -7.11 10.20 -0.82
C VAL A 41 -7.57 10.73 -2.19
N ARG A 42 -6.69 10.69 -3.20
CA ARG A 42 -7.05 11.10 -4.58
C ARG A 42 -8.13 10.21 -5.17
N ALA A 43 -8.05 8.89 -4.96
CA ALA A 43 -9.07 7.95 -5.41
C ALA A 43 -10.42 8.20 -4.72
N TRP A 44 -10.40 8.54 -3.43
CA TRP A 44 -11.58 8.91 -2.66
C TRP A 44 -12.23 10.18 -3.19
N GLU A 45 -11.47 11.25 -3.41
CA GLU A 45 -11.99 12.50 -3.99
C GLU A 45 -12.61 12.27 -5.38
N CYS A 46 -12.05 11.36 -6.17
CA CYS A 46 -12.59 10.98 -7.48
C CYS A 46 -13.89 10.18 -7.38
N LYS A 47 -13.95 9.17 -6.50
CA LYS A 47 -15.06 8.20 -6.40
C LYS A 47 -16.21 8.66 -5.49
N ARG A 48 -15.90 9.39 -4.42
CA ARG A 48 -16.83 9.85 -3.38
C ARG A 48 -16.88 11.38 -3.32
N ARG A 49 -17.24 12.01 -4.44
CA ARG A 49 -17.35 13.47 -4.56
C ARG A 49 -18.34 14.02 -3.53
N GLY A 50 -17.89 14.96 -2.70
CA GLY A 50 -18.72 15.65 -1.70
C GLY A 50 -18.80 14.96 -0.34
N ILE A 51 -18.12 13.82 -0.14
CA ILE A 51 -17.94 13.18 1.17
C ILE A 51 -16.59 13.63 1.74
N VAL A 52 -16.60 14.18 2.95
CA VAL A 52 -15.36 14.58 3.66
C VAL A 52 -14.53 13.33 3.91
N VAL A 53 -13.25 13.39 3.54
CA VAL A 53 -12.26 12.35 3.84
C VAL A 53 -11.90 12.45 5.32
N ASP A 54 -12.06 11.36 6.07
CA ASP A 54 -11.61 11.25 7.46
C ASP A 54 -10.11 10.88 7.52
N ASP A 55 -9.53 10.79 8.72
CA ASP A 55 -8.12 10.44 8.91
C ASP A 55 -7.79 9.01 8.44
N ILE A 56 -7.13 8.87 7.29
CA ILE A 56 -6.72 7.57 6.74
C ILE A 56 -5.36 7.15 7.31
N THR A 57 -5.34 6.06 8.09
CA THR A 57 -4.11 5.43 8.56
C THR A 57 -3.80 4.17 7.77
N ALA A 58 -2.57 4.04 7.25
CA ALA A 58 -2.10 2.87 6.52
C ALA A 58 -0.84 2.27 7.12
N ILE A 59 -0.75 0.93 7.15
CA ILE A 59 0.43 0.19 7.57
C ILE A 59 0.86 -0.73 6.42
N VAL A 60 2.12 -0.59 6.00
CA VAL A 60 2.73 -1.45 4.97
C VAL A 60 3.81 -2.31 5.61
N LEU A 61 3.57 -3.63 5.65
CA LEU A 61 4.47 -4.64 6.20
C LEU A 61 5.24 -5.33 5.07
N PHE A 62 6.55 -5.12 5.04
CA PHE A 62 7.47 -5.84 4.16
C PHE A 62 8.03 -7.06 4.87
N PHE A 63 7.72 -8.25 4.36
CA PHE A 63 8.35 -9.49 4.81
C PHE A 63 9.65 -9.69 4.02
N TYR A 64 10.77 -9.82 4.71
CA TYR A 64 12.00 -10.28 4.09
C TYR A 64 11.91 -11.78 3.85
N SER A 65 11.73 -12.22 2.61
CA SER A 65 12.08 -13.59 2.23
C SER A 65 13.60 -13.66 2.15
N LYS A 66 14.25 -14.33 3.12
CA LYS A 66 15.64 -14.78 2.92
C LYS A 66 15.62 -15.81 1.80
N ILE A 67 16.07 -15.45 0.60
CA ILE A 67 16.57 -16.43 -0.36
C ILE A 67 18.08 -16.48 -0.16
N SER A 68 18.52 -17.44 0.65
CA SER A 68 19.92 -17.88 0.66
C SER A 68 19.97 -19.23 -0.02
N VAL A 69 20.24 -19.23 -1.32
CA VAL A 69 20.66 -20.44 -2.04
C VAL A 69 22.04 -20.16 -2.58
N SER A 70 23.05 -20.54 -1.80
CA SER A 70 24.42 -20.71 -2.29
C SER A 70 24.56 -22.18 -2.66
N ILE A 71 24.41 -22.51 -3.94
CA ILE A 71 24.86 -23.79 -4.48
C ILE A 71 26.21 -23.52 -5.12
N PHE A 72 27.27 -23.94 -4.44
CA PHE A 72 28.56 -24.20 -5.05
C PHE A 72 28.62 -25.70 -5.34
N THR A 73 28.68 -26.07 -6.61
CA THR A 73 29.12 -27.39 -7.03
C THR A 73 30.45 -27.19 -7.76
N LEU A 74 31.44 -28.03 -7.44
CA LEU A 74 32.81 -27.98 -7.97
C LEU A 74 32.86 -28.01 -9.49
#